data_AF-A0A165GGB0-F1
#
_entry.id   AF-A0A165GGB0-F1
#
_cell.length_a   1.000
_cell.length_b   1.000
_cell.length_c   1.000
_cell.angle_alpha   90.00
_cell.angle_beta   90.00
_cell.angle_gamma   90.00
#
_symmetry.space_group_name_H-M   'P 1'
#
loop_
_entity.id
_entity.type
_entity.pdbx_description
1 polymer ?
#
loop_
_entity_poly.entity_id
_entity_poly.type
_entity_poly.pdbx_seq_one_letter_code
_entity_poly.pdbx_strand_id
1 'polypeptide(L)'
;MSSLSLRPDCVVLLLGRPRTAQRVQHSPSTQDSPTRTRTHQPRSPLVTHTHRAENIRLVKNWYLEHCPPCQPVVIHVSYQKLLKCSVLNELKRRHPKTMVKNMFF
;
A
#
# COMPACT_ATOMS: atom_id res chain seq x y z
N MET A 1 -52.12 -14.49 58.65
CA MET A 1 -51.10 -13.90 59.55
C MET A 1 -50.06 -13.29 58.61
N SER A 2 -50.16 -12.00 58.27
CA SER A 2 -49.50 -10.89 59.00
C SER A 2 -48.00 -11.19 59.10
N SER A 3 -47.03 -10.40 58.62
CA SER A 3 -46.85 -8.95 58.54
C SER A 3 -45.50 -8.75 57.80
N LEU A 4 -45.40 -7.91 56.77
CA LEU A 4 -44.82 -6.55 56.81
C LEU A 4 -43.63 -6.36 57.78
N SER A 5 -42.42 -6.20 57.21
CA SER A 5 -41.32 -5.27 57.57
C SER A 5 -40.10 -5.64 56.71
N LEU A 6 -39.37 -4.80 55.99
CA LEU A 6 -39.19 -3.35 56.01
C LEU A 6 -38.50 -3.01 54.65
N ARG A 7 -39.03 -2.05 53.88
CA ARG A 7 -38.24 -1.34 52.84
C ARG A 7 -37.39 -0.29 53.59
N PRO A 8 -36.18 0.12 53.14
CA PRO A 8 -36.05 0.96 51.94
C PRO A 8 -34.76 0.79 51.13
N ASP A 9 -34.85 1.21 49.88
CA ASP A 9 -33.86 1.94 49.07
C ASP A 9 -32.34 1.68 49.22
N CYS A 10 -31.68 1.68 48.05
CA CYS A 10 -30.23 1.62 47.80
C CYS A 10 -29.73 0.16 47.78
N VAL A 11 -29.31 -0.46 46.68
CA VAL A 11 -28.40 0.05 45.64
C VAL A 11 -28.64 -0.80 44.39
N VAL A 12 -29.17 -0.17 43.34
CA VAL A 12 -28.92 -0.63 41.97
C VAL A 12 -27.45 -0.29 41.66
N LEU A 13 -26.77 -1.20 40.96
CA LEU A 13 -25.53 -1.04 40.16
C LEU A 13 -24.27 -1.71 40.74
N LEU A 14 -23.51 -2.32 39.80
CA LEU A 14 -22.19 -2.98 39.91
C LEU A 14 -22.30 -4.47 40.28
N LEU A 15 -22.05 -5.48 39.44
CA LEU A 15 -21.31 -5.62 38.17
C LEU A 15 -21.93 -6.85 37.45
N GLY A 16 -22.33 -6.76 36.19
CA GLY A 16 -21.43 -7.17 35.12
C GLY A 16 -22.18 -8.11 34.14
N ARG A 17 -23.06 -7.54 33.32
CA ARG A 17 -23.74 -8.26 32.23
C ARG A 17 -22.71 -8.80 31.22
N PRO A 18 -22.89 -10.02 30.67
CA PRO A 18 -22.02 -10.52 29.61
C PRO A 18 -22.18 -9.63 28.37
N ARG A 19 -21.09 -8.93 27.98
CA ARG A 19 -21.02 -8.13 26.74
C ARG A 19 -20.85 -9.03 25.52
N THR A 20 -21.82 -9.89 25.26
CA THR A 20 -21.98 -10.57 23.97
C THR A 20 -23.25 -10.09 23.32
N ALA A 21 -23.28 -8.82 22.90
CA ALA A 21 -24.23 -8.27 21.93
C ALA A 21 -23.90 -6.78 21.64
N GLN A 22 -22.74 -6.50 21.05
CA GLN A 22 -22.60 -5.27 20.27
C GLN A 22 -22.25 -5.66 18.83
N ARG A 23 -23.34 -5.73 18.06
CA ARG A 23 -23.47 -5.36 16.65
C ARG A 23 -22.15 -5.02 15.96
N VAL A 24 -21.79 -5.84 14.99
CA VAL A 24 -20.83 -5.50 13.92
C VAL A 24 -21.24 -4.15 13.35
N GLN A 25 -20.58 -3.09 13.79
CA GLN A 25 -20.55 -1.86 13.05
C GLN A 25 -19.51 -2.07 11.96
N HIS A 26 -20.00 -2.27 10.75
CA HIS A 26 -19.21 -2.14 9.54
C HIS A 26 -18.60 -0.73 9.57
N SER A 27 -17.39 -0.61 10.07
CA SER A 27 -16.57 0.57 9.87
C SER A 27 -16.34 0.70 8.36
N PRO A 28 -16.47 1.91 7.77
CA PRO A 28 -16.32 2.08 6.32
C PRO A 28 -14.89 1.74 5.82
N SER A 29 -13.94 1.51 6.74
CA SER A 29 -12.59 1.04 6.42
C SER A 29 -12.48 -0.47 6.14
N THR A 30 -13.50 -1.27 6.45
CA THR A 30 -13.41 -2.73 6.33
C THR A 30 -13.68 -3.23 4.90
N GLN A 31 -14.25 -2.42 4.01
CA GLN A 31 -14.50 -2.83 2.62
C GLN A 31 -13.27 -2.72 1.69
N ASP A 32 -12.15 -2.20 2.18
CA ASP A 32 -10.95 -1.99 1.37
C ASP A 32 -10.02 -3.23 1.33
N SER A 33 -10.61 -4.43 1.42
CA SER A 33 -9.90 -5.71 1.60
C SER A 33 -10.58 -6.82 0.79
N PRO A 34 -10.54 -6.78 -0.57
CA PRO A 34 -9.63 -7.71 -1.24
C PRO A 34 -9.01 -7.20 -2.56
N THR A 35 -9.32 -5.98 -3.02
CA THR A 35 -8.72 -5.42 -4.26
C THR A 35 -7.32 -4.83 -4.01
N ARG A 36 -6.94 -4.67 -2.73
CA ARG A 36 -5.74 -3.97 -2.29
C ARG A 36 -4.41 -4.72 -2.51
N THR A 37 -4.45 -5.91 -3.11
CA THR A 37 -3.29 -6.81 -3.28
C THR A 37 -2.73 -6.84 -4.71
N ARG A 38 -3.27 -6.07 -5.66
CA ARG A 38 -2.91 -6.15 -7.09
C ARG A 38 -2.44 -4.83 -7.72
N THR A 39 -1.73 -3.98 -6.98
CA THR A 39 -1.16 -2.76 -7.58
C THR A 39 0.29 -3.01 -8.02
N HIS A 40 0.59 -2.77 -9.30
CA HIS A 40 1.92 -2.80 -9.91
C HIS A 40 2.88 -1.67 -9.44
N GLN A 41 2.63 -1.07 -8.27
CA GLN A 41 3.35 0.11 -7.77
C GLN A 41 3.76 -0.07 -6.31
N PRO A 42 4.85 0.58 -5.85
CA PRO A 42 5.43 0.33 -4.54
C PRO A 42 4.47 0.83 -3.47
N ARG A 43 3.84 -0.12 -2.78
CA ARG A 43 3.07 0.14 -1.58
C ARG A 43 4.04 0.27 -0.42
N SER A 44 4.19 1.50 0.06
CA SER A 44 5.13 1.87 1.12
C SER A 44 4.71 1.34 2.49
N PRO A 45 5.65 0.85 3.34
CA PRO A 45 5.47 0.86 4.79
C PRO A 45 5.34 2.31 5.29
N LEU A 46 4.77 2.51 6.47
CA LEU A 46 4.36 3.83 7.00
C LEU A 46 5.50 4.87 7.11
N VAL A 47 6.77 4.46 6.97
CA VAL A 47 7.93 5.35 6.79
C VAL A 47 8.84 4.73 5.73
N THR A 48 9.23 5.50 4.72
CA THR A 48 10.09 5.03 3.62
C THR A 48 11.33 5.90 3.46
N HIS A 49 12.39 5.28 2.94
CA HIS A 49 13.56 5.99 2.46
C HIS A 49 13.17 6.90 1.29
N THR A 50 13.57 8.17 1.33
CA THR A 50 13.34 9.12 0.23
C THR A 50 14.35 8.86 -0.87
N HIS A 51 13.87 8.64 -2.08
CA HIS A 51 14.71 8.51 -3.27
C HIS A 51 14.85 9.86 -3.98
N ARG A 52 15.98 10.07 -4.68
CA ARG A 52 16.10 11.19 -5.63
C ARG A 52 15.01 11.07 -6.70
N ALA A 53 14.43 12.19 -7.11
CA ALA A 53 13.33 12.22 -8.09
C ALA A 53 13.67 11.46 -9.39
N GLU A 54 14.92 11.55 -9.85
CA GLU A 54 15.41 10.86 -11.05
C GLU A 54 15.46 9.32 -10.95
N ASN A 55 15.51 8.76 -9.74
CA ASN A 55 15.56 7.32 -9.54
C ASN A 55 14.19 6.65 -9.68
N ILE A 56 13.12 7.45 -9.73
CA ILE A 56 11.73 6.97 -9.82
C ILE A 56 11.36 6.84 -11.30
N ARG A 57 11.05 5.62 -11.75
CA ARG A 57 10.68 5.34 -13.15
C ARG A 57 9.17 5.23 -13.33
N LEU A 58 8.50 6.36 -13.51
CA LEU A 58 7.03 6.42 -13.62
C LEU A 58 6.47 5.66 -14.84
N VAL A 59 7.19 5.72 -15.96
CA VAL A 59 6.74 5.15 -17.25
C VAL A 59 7.21 3.70 -17.43
N LYS A 60 7.94 3.11 -16.46
CA LYS A 60 8.53 1.76 -16.62
C LYS A 60 7.46 0.71 -16.90
N ASN A 61 6.32 0.77 -16.23
CA ASN A 61 5.29 -0.24 -16.38
C ASN A 61 4.63 -0.20 -17.76
N TRP A 62 4.51 0.98 -18.37
CA TRP A 62 3.79 1.14 -19.63
C TRP A 62 4.47 0.45 -20.81
N TYR A 63 5.80 0.53 -20.92
CA TYR A 63 6.53 -0.11 -22.03
C TYR A 63 6.88 -1.59 -21.78
N LEU A 64 6.64 -2.10 -20.57
CA LEU A 64 6.78 -3.52 -20.27
C LEU A 64 5.53 -4.31 -20.68
N GLU A 65 4.38 -3.64 -20.74
CA GLU A 65 3.15 -4.20 -21.28
C GLU A 65 3.18 -4.19 -22.82
N HIS A 66 2.41 -5.10 -23.43
CA HIS A 66 2.34 -5.18 -24.89
C HIS A 66 1.59 -3.97 -25.46
N CYS A 67 2.15 -3.36 -26.51
CA CYS A 67 1.50 -2.24 -27.19
C CYS A 67 0.21 -2.70 -27.88
N PRO A 68 -0.93 -1.99 -27.73
CA PRO A 68 -2.17 -2.33 -28.42
C PRO A 68 -2.01 -2.28 -29.96
N PRO A 69 -2.75 -3.10 -30.72
CA PRO A 69 -2.48 -3.38 -32.15
C PRO A 69 -2.89 -2.27 -33.15
N CYS A 70 -3.52 -1.18 -32.72
CA CYS A 70 -4.04 -0.12 -33.61
C CYS A 70 -3.27 1.21 -33.50
N GLN A 71 -1.97 1.16 -33.18
CA GLN A 71 -1.16 2.36 -32.98
C GLN A 71 -0.25 2.64 -34.19
N PRO A 72 0.13 3.91 -34.45
CA PRO A 72 1.07 4.25 -35.52
C PRO A 72 2.47 3.66 -35.29
N VAL A 73 3.17 3.34 -36.38
CA VAL A 73 4.50 2.69 -36.38
C VAL A 73 5.53 3.41 -35.50
N VAL A 74 5.44 4.75 -35.39
CA VAL A 74 6.34 5.55 -34.54
C VAL A 74 6.27 5.14 -33.07
N ILE A 75 5.08 4.80 -32.57
CA ILE A 75 4.88 4.34 -31.20
C ILE A 75 5.48 2.94 -31.02
N HIS A 76 5.31 2.06 -31.99
CA HIS A 76 5.91 0.72 -31.93
C HIS A 76 7.45 0.80 -31.88
N VAL A 77 8.06 1.66 -32.70
CA VAL A 77 9.51 1.86 -32.70
C VAL A 77 10.00 2.48 -31.37
N SER A 78 9.23 3.39 -30.76
CA SER A 78 9.60 3.97 -29.46
C SER A 78 9.54 2.97 -28.32
N TYR A 79 8.50 2.12 -28.27
CA TYR A 79 8.39 1.00 -27.31
C TYR A 79 9.59 0.06 -27.42
N GLN A 80 9.94 -0.36 -28.65
CA GLN A 80 11.09 -1.23 -28.88
C GLN A 80 12.41 -0.61 -28.43
N LYS A 81 12.61 0.70 -28.68
CA LYS A 81 13.80 1.44 -28.21
C LYS A 81 13.88 1.47 -26.69
N LEU A 82 12.78 1.77 -26.00
CA LEU A 82 12.73 1.81 -24.54
C LEU A 82 13.00 0.42 -23.93
N LEU A 83 12.40 -0.62 -24.50
CA LEU A 83 12.60 -2.00 -24.05
C LEU A 83 14.06 -2.44 -24.24
N LYS A 84 14.65 -2.16 -25.41
CA LYS A 84 16.06 -2.44 -25.69
C LYS A 84 16.98 -1.76 -24.69
N CYS A 85 16.75 -0.47 -24.40
CA CYS A 85 17.54 0.27 -23.41
C CYS A 85 17.37 -0.31 -22.00
N SER A 86 16.16 -0.70 -21.60
CA SER A 86 15.93 -1.30 -20.27
C SER A 86 16.70 -2.61 -20.11
N VAL A 87 16.59 -3.52 -21.09
CA VAL A 87 17.31 -4.81 -21.06
C VAL A 87 18.82 -4.60 -21.09
N LEU A 88 19.31 -3.70 -21.95
CA LEU A 88 20.75 -3.41 -22.04
C LEU A 88 21.32 -2.85 -20.73
N ASN A 89 20.56 -1.99 -20.05
CA ASN A 89 20.95 -1.43 -18.76
C ASN A 89 21.03 -2.50 -17.66
N GLU A 90 20.11 -3.47 -17.68
CA GLU A 90 20.12 -4.59 -16.72
C GLU A 90 21.29 -5.55 -17.00
N LEU A 91 21.59 -5.85 -18.27
CA LEU A 91 22.72 -6.71 -18.67
C LEU A 91 24.09 -6.08 -18.36
N LYS A 92 24.23 -4.77 -18.53
CA LYS A 92 25.50 -4.05 -18.31
C LYS A 92 25.68 -3.57 -16.86
N ARG A 93 24.75 -3.89 -15.95
CA ARG A 93 24.80 -3.42 -14.56
C ARG A 93 26.00 -4.02 -13.83
N ARG A 94 26.93 -3.17 -13.41
CA ARG A 94 28.07 -3.55 -12.55
C ARG A 94 27.88 -3.00 -11.14
N HIS A 95 28.42 -3.70 -10.15
CA HIS A 95 28.46 -3.19 -8.77
C HIS A 95 29.25 -1.87 -8.74
N PRO A 96 28.76 -0.83 -8.04
CA PRO A 96 29.52 0.42 -7.89
C PRO A 96 30.86 0.14 -7.22
N LYS A 97 31.95 0.70 -7.74
CA LYS A 97 33.26 0.58 -7.09
C LYS A 97 33.27 1.41 -5.82
N THR A 98 33.83 0.86 -4.75
CA THR A 98 34.09 1.61 -3.53
C THR A 98 35.06 2.75 -3.84
N MET A 99 34.61 3.99 -3.63
CA MET A 99 35.41 5.21 -3.83
C MET A 99 35.22 6.12 -2.62
N VAL A 100 36.24 6.92 -2.31
CA VAL A 100 36.15 7.94 -1.26
C VAL A 100 35.16 9.01 -1.70
N LYS A 101 34.28 9.44 -0.78
CA LYS A 101 33.29 10.49 -1.07
C LYS A 101 34.00 11.83 -1.18
N ASN A 102 34.09 12.35 -2.39
CA ASN A 102 34.63 13.69 -2.64
C ASN A 102 33.46 14.67 -2.68
N MET A 103 33.44 15.65 -1.77
CA MET A 103 32.45 16.72 -1.76
C MET A 103 33.10 17.95 -2.40
N PHE A 104 32.65 18.27 -3.61
CA PHE A 104 33.23 19.36 -4.43
C PHE A 104 32.59 20.72 -4.15
N PHE A 105 31.41 20.72 -3.52
CA PHE A 105 30.66 21.90 -3.11
C PHE A 105 30.57 21.97 -1.59
#